data_AF-A0A7Y4R428-F1
#
_entry.id   AF-A0A7Y4R428-F1
#
_cell.length_a   1.000
_cell.length_b   1.000
_cell.length_c   1.000
_cell.angle_alpha   90.00
_cell.angle_beta   90.00
_cell.angle_gamma   90.00
#
_symmetry.space_group_name_H-M   'P 1'
#
loop_
_entity.id
_entity.type
_entity.pdbx_description
1 polymer ?
#
loop_
_entity_poly.entity_id
_entity_poly.type
_entity_poly.pdbx_seq_one_letter_code
_entity_poly.pdbx_strand_id
1 'polypeptide(L)'
;MKEDFAIIIGINDYTPPNQLGLKTLQGAVNDANQVEAWVSSPTGGNVPAANIKKIISTPAPLKPVQDEIDEAFLGIRALILSKGGFARRLYFYFAGHGLGIINSTVDTALCLAKWSEERRQSALSSELYKDYIKQYGYFEEIIFIADCCRNTKISITPQPPTFRSPIPGQGAGQTKMFVAYATQYQDQSFEVESIHSEMRGAFTSVLLDGLKGAAANNGSIGADDLRDYLYKKTPEIAIIQGYKQIPDISHSFANNFSLVTVPISNTNVTFTFSATRNNLIELSDGNLNVLETFDGSKNKSFSKQLSKGLYMLSDTITGDTISFPVSPTQNNTHVNF
;
A
#
# COMPACT_ATOMS: atom_id res chain seq x y z
N MET A 1 -6.96 -23.22 10.76
CA MET A 1 -6.73 -21.75 10.82
C MET A 1 -7.19 -21.18 9.48
N LYS A 2 -7.88 -20.04 9.44
CA LYS A 2 -8.31 -19.44 8.16
C LYS A 2 -7.08 -18.94 7.41
N GLU A 3 -6.99 -19.23 6.11
CA GLU A 3 -5.82 -18.91 5.30
C GLU A 3 -5.97 -17.58 4.56
N ASP A 4 -4.83 -16.99 4.21
CA ASP A 4 -4.73 -15.82 3.35
C ASP A 4 -4.31 -16.21 1.94
N PHE A 5 -4.66 -15.36 0.99
CA PHE A 5 -4.42 -15.52 -0.43
C PHE A 5 -4.01 -14.21 -1.07
N ALA A 6 -3.32 -14.27 -2.20
CA ALA A 6 -2.94 -13.09 -2.95
C ALA A 6 -3.05 -13.29 -4.46
N ILE A 7 -3.53 -12.26 -5.16
CA ILE A 7 -3.43 -12.09 -6.61
C ILE A 7 -2.66 -10.79 -6.84
N ILE A 8 -1.52 -10.87 -7.51
CA ILE A 8 -0.58 -9.77 -7.69
C ILE A 8 -0.31 -9.62 -9.17
N ILE A 9 -0.67 -8.47 -9.73
CA ILE A 9 -0.64 -8.20 -11.17
C ILE A 9 0.27 -7.00 -11.43
N GLY A 10 1.25 -7.16 -12.32
CA GLY A 10 2.14 -6.08 -12.75
C GLY A 10 2.35 -6.09 -14.26
N ILE A 11 1.97 -5.03 -14.96
CA ILE A 11 1.98 -5.01 -16.43
C ILE A 11 2.85 -3.86 -16.93
N ASN A 12 3.98 -4.22 -17.54
CA ASN A 12 4.86 -3.28 -18.25
C ASN A 12 4.59 -3.27 -19.75
N ASP A 13 4.34 -4.45 -20.33
CA ASP A 13 4.21 -4.64 -21.77
C ASP A 13 2.76 -4.48 -22.22
N TYR A 14 2.55 -3.63 -23.20
CA TYR A 14 1.25 -3.34 -23.79
C TYR A 14 1.32 -3.37 -25.31
N THR A 15 0.15 -3.44 -25.96
CA THR A 15 0.03 -3.10 -27.37
C THR A 15 0.70 -1.72 -27.56
N PRO A 16 1.64 -1.56 -28.50
CA PRO A 16 2.41 -0.32 -28.59
C PRO A 16 1.58 0.85 -29.14
N PRO A 17 1.99 2.11 -28.89
CA PRO A 17 1.25 3.30 -29.34
C PRO A 17 1.04 3.40 -30.86
N ASN A 18 1.96 2.87 -31.67
CA ASN A 18 1.81 2.83 -33.13
C ASN A 18 0.71 1.85 -33.61
N GLN A 19 0.15 1.06 -32.69
CA GLN A 19 -1.02 0.20 -32.89
C GLN A 19 -2.19 0.67 -32.01
N LEU A 20 -2.27 1.98 -31.72
CA LEU A 20 -3.29 2.61 -30.88
C LEU A 20 -3.35 2.03 -29.46
N GLY A 21 -2.23 1.51 -28.96
CA GLY A 21 -2.12 0.95 -27.63
C GLY A 21 -1.53 1.93 -26.61
N LEU A 22 -0.90 1.38 -25.57
CA LEU A 22 -0.38 2.14 -24.44
C LEU A 22 1.15 2.15 -24.45
N LYS A 23 1.74 3.18 -23.84
CA LYS A 23 3.18 3.24 -23.62
C LYS A 23 3.62 2.12 -22.68
N THR A 24 4.72 1.46 -22.99
CA THR A 24 5.40 0.54 -22.06
C THR A 24 5.75 1.23 -20.74
N LEU A 25 5.49 0.55 -19.63
CA LEU A 25 5.88 0.96 -18.28
C LEU A 25 7.17 0.26 -17.86
N GLN A 26 7.84 0.75 -16.81
CA GLN A 26 9.10 0.18 -16.34
C GLN A 26 9.01 -0.36 -14.91
N GLY A 27 8.19 0.26 -14.06
CA GLY A 27 8.06 -0.01 -12.64
C GLY A 27 6.98 -1.01 -12.25
N ALA A 28 5.92 -1.21 -13.04
CA ALA A 28 4.77 -2.02 -12.60
C ALA A 28 5.12 -3.49 -12.28
N VAL A 29 6.02 -4.10 -13.06
CA VAL A 29 6.52 -5.46 -12.74
C VAL A 29 7.41 -5.46 -11.50
N ASN A 30 8.24 -4.43 -11.31
CA ASN A 30 9.09 -4.29 -10.12
C ASN A 30 8.24 -4.15 -8.86
N ASP A 31 7.22 -3.29 -8.93
CA ASP A 31 6.23 -3.07 -7.89
C ASP A 31 5.52 -4.38 -7.49
N ALA A 32 5.04 -5.15 -8.47
CA ALA A 32 4.43 -6.45 -8.23
C ALA A 32 5.40 -7.44 -7.54
N ASN A 33 6.67 -7.47 -7.92
CA ASN A 33 7.67 -8.33 -7.26
C ASN A 33 7.90 -7.91 -5.79
N GLN A 34 7.93 -6.62 -5.50
CA GLN A 34 8.13 -6.11 -4.15
C GLN A 34 6.91 -6.34 -3.25
N VAL A 35 5.71 -6.25 -3.82
CA VAL A 35 4.47 -6.63 -3.13
C VAL A 35 4.45 -8.13 -2.86
N GLU A 36 4.85 -8.99 -3.80
CA GLU A 36 4.97 -10.44 -3.56
C GLU A 36 5.96 -10.75 -2.43
N ALA A 37 7.13 -10.10 -2.44
CA ALA A 37 8.13 -10.26 -1.39
C ALA A 37 7.58 -9.86 -0.01
N TRP A 38 6.80 -8.78 0.07
CA TRP A 38 6.15 -8.38 1.32
C TRP A 38 5.02 -9.33 1.73
N VAL A 39 4.15 -9.72 0.80
CA VAL A 39 3.01 -10.62 1.03
C VAL A 39 3.46 -11.99 1.52
N SER A 40 4.58 -12.51 1.00
CA SER A 40 5.14 -13.81 1.39
C SER A 40 5.98 -13.77 2.67
N SER A 41 6.41 -12.58 3.11
CA SER A 41 7.25 -12.44 4.30
C SER A 41 6.52 -12.83 5.58
N PRO A 42 7.16 -13.56 6.52
CA PRO A 42 6.61 -13.84 7.85
C PRO A 42 6.30 -12.57 8.67
N THR A 43 7.01 -11.48 8.40
CA THR A 43 6.80 -10.16 9.03
C THR A 43 5.92 -9.23 8.19
N GLY A 44 5.39 -9.72 7.07
CA GLY A 44 4.48 -9.01 6.18
C GLY A 44 3.12 -9.70 6.13
N GLY A 45 2.69 -10.09 4.93
CA GLY A 45 1.40 -10.78 4.73
C GLY A 45 1.38 -12.23 5.25
N ASN A 46 2.54 -12.87 5.37
CA ASN A 46 2.71 -14.28 5.74
C ASN A 46 1.80 -15.23 4.93
N VAL A 47 1.58 -14.91 3.64
CA VAL A 47 0.76 -15.71 2.74
C VAL A 47 1.58 -16.92 2.24
N PRO A 48 1.08 -18.16 2.38
CA PRO A 48 1.77 -19.33 1.85
C PRO A 48 2.00 -19.21 0.35
N ALA A 49 3.18 -19.60 -0.14
CA ALA A 49 3.52 -19.48 -1.57
C ALA A 49 2.49 -20.13 -2.51
N ALA A 50 1.89 -21.26 -2.13
CA ALA A 50 0.85 -21.93 -2.90
C ALA A 50 -0.45 -21.11 -3.06
N ASN A 51 -0.69 -20.16 -2.15
CA ASN A 51 -1.84 -19.28 -2.10
C ASN A 51 -1.60 -17.92 -2.81
N ILE A 52 -0.40 -17.72 -3.37
CA ILE A 52 -0.03 -16.53 -4.14
C ILE A 52 -0.14 -16.83 -5.63
N LYS A 53 -0.87 -15.99 -6.36
CA LYS A 53 -0.94 -15.98 -7.82
C LYS A 53 -0.33 -14.69 -8.34
N LYS A 54 0.91 -14.75 -8.81
CA LYS A 54 1.58 -13.61 -9.45
C LYS A 54 1.43 -13.69 -10.96
N ILE A 55 1.05 -12.58 -11.58
CA ILE A 55 0.80 -12.44 -13.01
C ILE A 55 1.53 -11.19 -13.50
N ILE A 56 2.57 -11.38 -14.30
CA ILE A 56 3.38 -10.29 -14.85
C ILE A 56 3.29 -10.27 -16.37
N SER A 57 3.52 -9.11 -16.98
CA SER A 57 3.47 -9.00 -18.43
C SER A 57 4.57 -9.79 -19.13
N THR A 58 4.26 -10.25 -20.34
CA THR A 58 5.25 -10.76 -21.28
C THR A 58 5.00 -10.11 -22.64
N PRO A 59 6.04 -9.71 -23.40
CA PRO A 59 5.86 -9.03 -24.68
C PRO A 59 5.49 -9.98 -25.83
N ALA A 60 5.84 -11.28 -25.72
CA ALA A 60 5.58 -12.28 -26.77
C ALA A 60 5.38 -13.69 -26.17
N PRO A 61 4.16 -14.25 -26.19
CA PRO A 61 2.91 -13.59 -26.56
C PRO A 61 2.56 -12.45 -25.59
N LEU A 62 1.88 -11.42 -26.09
CA LEU A 62 1.48 -10.27 -25.28
C LEU A 62 0.43 -10.67 -24.23
N LYS A 63 0.80 -10.53 -22.96
CA LYS A 63 0.07 -10.98 -21.76
C LYS A 63 0.28 -10.01 -20.58
N PRO A 64 -0.59 -10.01 -19.56
CA PRO A 64 -1.73 -10.91 -19.38
C PRO A 64 -2.98 -10.52 -20.19
N VAL A 65 -3.83 -11.52 -20.44
CA VAL A 65 -5.23 -11.34 -20.83
C VAL A 65 -6.18 -11.68 -19.66
N GLN A 66 -7.47 -11.38 -19.81
CA GLN A 66 -8.44 -11.54 -18.74
C GLN A 66 -8.51 -12.97 -18.20
N ASP A 67 -8.50 -13.97 -19.10
CA ASP A 67 -8.55 -15.39 -18.73
C ASP A 67 -7.47 -15.78 -17.72
N GLU A 68 -6.26 -15.22 -17.81
CA GLU A 68 -5.18 -15.54 -16.86
C GLU A 68 -5.49 -15.03 -15.45
N ILE A 69 -6.17 -13.89 -15.35
CA ILE A 69 -6.62 -13.33 -14.07
C ILE A 69 -7.79 -14.15 -13.52
N ASP A 70 -8.72 -14.52 -14.38
CA ASP A 70 -9.89 -15.32 -14.01
C ASP A 70 -9.51 -16.73 -13.55
N GLU A 71 -8.58 -17.38 -14.22
CA GLU A 71 -8.01 -18.67 -13.80
C GLU A 71 -7.28 -18.57 -12.45
N ALA A 72 -6.63 -17.44 -12.14
CA ALA A 72 -6.04 -17.24 -10.82
C ALA A 72 -7.10 -17.19 -9.71
N PHE A 73 -8.23 -16.50 -9.95
CA PHE A 73 -9.37 -16.51 -9.02
C PHE A 73 -9.98 -17.90 -8.89
N LEU A 74 -10.17 -18.63 -9.99
CA LEU A 74 -10.71 -20.00 -9.98
C LEU A 74 -9.79 -20.97 -9.24
N GLY A 75 -8.46 -20.85 -9.42
CA GLY A 75 -7.48 -21.64 -8.71
C GLY A 75 -7.50 -21.39 -7.20
N ILE A 76 -7.58 -20.13 -6.78
CA ILE A 76 -7.73 -19.77 -5.35
C ILE A 76 -9.05 -20.31 -4.80
N ARG A 77 -10.16 -20.15 -5.53
CA ARG A 77 -11.45 -20.70 -5.16
C ARG A 77 -11.39 -22.22 -4.95
N ALA A 78 -10.76 -22.96 -5.85
CA ALA A 78 -10.61 -24.40 -5.72
C ALA A 78 -9.84 -24.80 -4.45
N LEU A 79 -8.75 -24.06 -4.13
CA LEU A 79 -8.00 -24.26 -2.90
C LEU A 79 -8.86 -23.99 -1.65
N ILE A 80 -9.61 -22.89 -1.63
CA ILE A 80 -10.50 -22.54 -0.51
C ILE A 80 -11.56 -23.62 -0.29
N LEU A 81 -12.21 -24.08 -1.36
CA LEU A 81 -13.23 -25.14 -1.30
C LEU A 81 -12.64 -26.45 -0.77
N SER A 82 -11.42 -26.80 -1.17
CA SER A 82 -10.72 -28.00 -0.65
C SER A 82 -10.39 -27.92 0.85
N LYS A 83 -10.39 -26.71 1.42
CA LYS A 83 -10.04 -26.43 2.83
C LYS A 83 -11.23 -26.00 3.68
N GLY A 84 -12.45 -26.36 3.25
CA GLY A 84 -13.67 -26.12 4.03
C GLY A 84 -14.44 -24.86 3.64
N GLY A 85 -14.07 -24.18 2.53
CA GLY A 85 -14.90 -23.16 1.90
C GLY A 85 -14.78 -21.74 2.47
N PHE A 86 -13.82 -21.49 3.37
CA PHE A 86 -13.63 -20.17 3.99
C PHE A 86 -12.14 -19.77 4.04
N ALA A 87 -11.89 -18.49 3.82
CA ALA A 87 -10.58 -17.85 3.88
C ALA A 87 -10.67 -16.57 4.71
N ARG A 88 -9.54 -16.17 5.33
CA ARG A 88 -9.46 -14.94 6.09
C ARG A 88 -9.38 -13.75 5.15
N ARG A 89 -8.29 -13.67 4.37
CA ARG A 89 -7.99 -12.46 3.58
C ARG A 89 -7.59 -12.76 2.14
N LEU A 90 -8.03 -11.91 1.23
CA LEU A 90 -7.46 -11.77 -0.12
C LEU A 90 -6.70 -10.45 -0.24
N TYR A 91 -5.44 -10.51 -0.66
CA TYR A 91 -4.71 -9.36 -1.21
C TYR A 91 -4.88 -9.34 -2.73
N PHE A 92 -5.54 -8.32 -3.26
CA PHE A 92 -5.57 -8.05 -4.69
C PHE A 92 -4.73 -6.80 -4.97
N TYR A 93 -3.68 -6.97 -5.76
CA TYR A 93 -2.79 -5.89 -6.13
C TYR A 93 -2.68 -5.79 -7.66
N PHE A 94 -2.83 -4.59 -8.19
CA PHE A 94 -2.64 -4.28 -9.61
C PHE A 94 -1.72 -3.08 -9.77
N ALA A 95 -0.69 -3.21 -10.62
CA ALA A 95 0.11 -2.11 -11.11
C ALA A 95 0.12 -2.11 -12.64
N GLY A 96 -0.13 -0.95 -13.24
CA GLY A 96 -0.15 -0.80 -14.69
C GLY A 96 -0.93 0.43 -15.15
N HIS A 97 -1.33 0.44 -16.41
CA HIS A 97 -2.24 1.46 -16.94
C HIS A 97 -3.66 1.29 -16.40
N GLY A 98 -4.29 2.43 -16.15
CA GLY A 98 -5.67 2.51 -15.68
C GLY A 98 -6.37 3.70 -16.29
N LEU A 99 -7.70 3.59 -16.43
CA LEU A 99 -8.57 4.63 -16.95
C LEU A 99 -9.79 4.79 -16.06
N GLY A 100 -10.19 6.03 -15.83
CA GLY A 100 -11.44 6.35 -15.16
C GLY A 100 -12.63 6.15 -16.11
N ILE A 101 -13.77 5.76 -15.55
CA ILE A 101 -15.00 5.53 -16.32
C ILE A 101 -15.84 6.81 -16.32
N ILE A 102 -16.16 7.37 -17.49
CA ILE A 102 -16.86 8.66 -17.62
C ILE A 102 -18.13 8.73 -16.75
N ASN A 103 -18.88 7.63 -16.66
CA ASN A 103 -20.15 7.56 -15.93
C ASN A 103 -20.05 6.85 -14.57
N SER A 104 -18.84 6.65 -14.02
CA SER A 104 -18.64 6.05 -12.70
C SER A 104 -17.37 6.57 -12.04
N THR A 105 -17.54 7.26 -10.90
CA THR A 105 -16.42 7.80 -10.11
C THR A 105 -15.77 6.75 -9.22
N VAL A 106 -16.39 5.57 -9.07
CA VAL A 106 -15.91 4.47 -8.21
C VAL A 106 -15.25 3.35 -9.01
N ASP A 107 -15.62 3.20 -10.28
CA ASP A 107 -15.03 2.20 -11.18
C ASP A 107 -13.77 2.70 -11.87
N THR A 108 -12.86 1.76 -12.11
CA THR A 108 -11.58 1.99 -12.78
C THR A 108 -11.32 0.81 -13.70
N ALA A 109 -11.06 1.12 -14.97
CA ALA A 109 -10.63 0.12 -15.94
C ALA A 109 -9.15 -0.19 -15.72
N LEU A 110 -8.86 -1.41 -15.25
CA LEU A 110 -7.50 -1.93 -15.10
C LEU A 110 -7.05 -2.49 -16.46
N CYS A 111 -6.24 -1.73 -17.20
CA CYS A 111 -5.92 -2.06 -18.59
C CYS A 111 -4.99 -3.27 -18.66
N LEU A 112 -5.36 -4.25 -19.48
CA LEU A 112 -4.57 -5.45 -19.72
C LEU A 112 -3.61 -5.25 -20.89
N ALA A 113 -2.66 -6.17 -21.07
CA ALA A 113 -1.58 -6.00 -22.04
C ALA A 113 -2.09 -5.76 -23.48
N LYS A 114 -3.19 -6.42 -23.86
CA LYS A 114 -3.82 -6.27 -25.19
C LYS A 114 -4.75 -5.06 -25.33
N TRP A 115 -4.75 -4.12 -24.39
CA TRP A 115 -5.52 -2.90 -24.51
C TRP A 115 -5.06 -2.07 -25.71
N SER A 116 -6.03 -1.56 -26.46
CA SER A 116 -5.85 -0.53 -27.48
C SER A 116 -7.15 0.24 -27.65
N GLU A 117 -7.12 1.38 -28.35
CA GLU A 117 -8.35 2.12 -28.66
C GLU A 117 -9.37 1.31 -29.46
N GLU A 118 -8.93 0.29 -30.20
CA GLU A 118 -9.79 -0.67 -30.90
C GLU A 118 -10.24 -1.85 -30.01
N ARG A 119 -9.49 -2.14 -28.94
CA ARG A 119 -9.72 -3.23 -27.99
C ARG A 119 -9.96 -2.71 -26.58
N ARG A 120 -10.84 -1.72 -26.43
CA ARG A 120 -11.10 -1.06 -25.13
C ARG A 120 -11.68 -1.99 -24.06
N GLN A 121 -12.23 -3.13 -24.47
CA GLN A 121 -12.69 -4.18 -23.56
C GLN A 121 -11.57 -5.04 -22.97
N SER A 122 -10.31 -4.88 -23.42
CA SER A 122 -9.14 -5.50 -22.79
C SER A 122 -8.76 -4.77 -21.50
N ALA A 123 -9.72 -4.64 -20.58
CA ALA A 123 -9.53 -4.04 -19.27
C ALA A 123 -10.53 -4.66 -18.28
N LEU A 124 -10.12 -4.81 -17.03
CA LEU A 124 -10.98 -5.32 -15.96
C LEU A 124 -11.72 -4.19 -15.28
N SER A 125 -12.96 -4.41 -14.88
CA SER A 125 -13.71 -3.45 -14.04
C SER A 125 -13.34 -3.69 -12.59
N SER A 126 -12.75 -2.69 -11.92
CA SER A 126 -12.42 -2.82 -10.50
C SER A 126 -13.68 -3.04 -9.66
N GLU A 127 -14.79 -2.35 -9.96
CA GLU A 127 -16.04 -2.54 -9.21
C GLU A 127 -16.65 -3.91 -9.42
N LEU A 128 -16.79 -4.35 -10.67
CA LEU A 128 -17.42 -5.64 -10.96
C LEU A 128 -16.61 -6.78 -10.33
N TYR A 129 -15.27 -6.78 -10.45
CA TYR A 129 -14.45 -7.80 -9.78
C TYR A 129 -14.65 -7.78 -8.26
N LYS A 130 -14.62 -6.61 -7.61
CA LYS A 130 -14.87 -6.51 -6.16
C LYS A 130 -16.24 -7.05 -5.77
N ASP A 131 -17.29 -6.68 -6.49
CA ASP A 131 -18.65 -7.14 -6.23
C ASP A 131 -18.79 -8.65 -6.40
N TYR A 132 -18.21 -9.22 -7.46
CA TYR A 132 -18.23 -10.67 -7.67
C TYR A 132 -17.50 -11.41 -6.55
N ILE A 133 -16.31 -10.95 -6.15
CA ILE A 133 -15.54 -11.60 -5.07
C ILE A 133 -16.31 -11.53 -3.73
N LYS A 134 -16.96 -10.40 -3.42
CA LYS A 134 -17.81 -10.25 -2.22
C LYS A 134 -19.02 -11.19 -2.25
N GLN A 135 -19.64 -11.38 -3.41
CA GLN A 135 -20.82 -12.25 -3.55
C GLN A 135 -20.50 -13.72 -3.31
N TYR A 136 -19.27 -14.16 -3.58
CA TYR A 136 -18.84 -15.52 -3.21
C TYR A 136 -18.79 -15.74 -1.71
N GLY A 137 -18.54 -14.70 -0.90
CA GLY A 137 -18.52 -14.82 0.56
C GLY A 137 -17.42 -15.72 1.12
N TYR A 138 -16.36 -15.99 0.33
CA TYR A 138 -15.24 -16.84 0.76
C TYR A 138 -14.28 -16.13 1.70
N PHE A 139 -14.12 -14.81 1.54
CA PHE A 139 -13.16 -14.01 2.28
C PHE A 139 -13.86 -13.17 3.34
N GLU A 140 -13.33 -13.18 4.56
CA GLU A 140 -13.72 -12.21 5.59
C GLU A 140 -13.25 -10.80 5.22
N GLU A 141 -12.12 -10.72 4.52
CA GLU A 141 -11.39 -9.49 4.27
C GLU A 141 -10.83 -9.44 2.85
N ILE A 142 -10.95 -8.29 2.19
CA ILE A 142 -10.29 -8.03 0.90
C ILE A 142 -9.50 -6.74 1.01
N ILE A 143 -8.21 -6.82 0.72
CA ILE A 143 -7.32 -5.66 0.56
C ILE A 143 -7.13 -5.48 -0.94
N PHE A 144 -7.84 -4.52 -1.52
CA PHE A 144 -7.83 -4.23 -2.96
C PHE A 144 -7.02 -2.97 -3.22
N ILE A 145 -5.93 -3.08 -3.95
CA ILE A 145 -4.99 -1.99 -4.21
C ILE A 145 -4.74 -1.92 -5.71
N ALA A 146 -4.92 -0.74 -6.30
CA ALA A 146 -4.64 -0.49 -7.71
C ALA A 146 -3.74 0.75 -7.88
N ASP A 147 -2.49 0.52 -8.27
CA ASP A 147 -1.54 1.55 -8.68
C ASP A 147 -1.63 1.80 -10.19
N CYS A 148 -2.56 2.68 -10.55
CA CYS A 148 -2.81 3.07 -11.93
C CYS A 148 -3.49 4.44 -12.01
N CYS A 149 -3.47 5.06 -13.19
CA CYS A 149 -4.19 6.30 -13.45
C CYS A 149 -5.71 6.11 -13.42
N ARG A 150 -6.46 7.22 -13.26
CA ARG A 150 -7.93 7.23 -13.33
C ARG A 150 -8.47 8.36 -14.19
N ASN A 151 -7.70 8.78 -15.20
CA ASN A 151 -8.13 9.82 -16.14
C ASN A 151 -9.23 9.30 -17.09
N THR A 152 -10.15 10.18 -17.47
CA THR A 152 -11.37 9.82 -18.24
C THR A 152 -11.28 10.25 -19.69
N LYS A 153 -10.07 10.24 -20.28
CA LYS A 153 -9.83 10.78 -21.64
C LYS A 153 -10.46 9.94 -22.75
N ILE A 154 -10.78 8.68 -22.46
CA ILE A 154 -11.25 7.70 -23.43
C ILE A 154 -12.48 6.99 -22.85
N SER A 155 -13.57 6.93 -23.63
CA SER A 155 -14.73 6.11 -23.27
C SER A 155 -14.38 4.64 -23.36
N ILE A 156 -14.55 3.92 -22.26
CA ILE A 156 -14.14 2.53 -22.08
C ILE A 156 -15.24 1.74 -21.37
N THR A 157 -15.38 0.46 -21.72
CA THR A 157 -16.29 -0.49 -21.08
C THR A 157 -15.45 -1.65 -20.55
N PRO A 158 -14.92 -1.54 -19.33
CA PRO A 158 -14.16 -2.63 -18.73
C PRO A 158 -15.06 -3.85 -18.49
N GLN A 159 -14.46 -5.04 -18.47
CA GLN A 159 -15.19 -6.30 -18.41
C GLN A 159 -15.37 -6.78 -16.96
N PRO A 160 -16.53 -7.40 -16.64
CA PRO A 160 -16.67 -8.20 -15.43
C PRO A 160 -15.84 -9.49 -15.54
N PRO A 161 -15.60 -10.19 -14.43
CA PRO A 161 -15.10 -11.57 -14.47
C PRO A 161 -15.96 -12.47 -15.38
N THR A 162 -15.32 -13.39 -16.10
CA THR A 162 -16.01 -14.37 -16.95
C THR A 162 -16.58 -15.56 -16.17
N PHE A 163 -16.18 -15.70 -14.91
CA PHE A 163 -16.67 -16.74 -14.00
C PHE A 163 -17.76 -16.21 -13.07
N ARG A 164 -18.71 -17.08 -12.69
CA ARG A 164 -19.84 -16.73 -11.82
C ARG A 164 -20.11 -17.80 -10.77
N SER A 165 -20.57 -17.36 -9.60
CA SER A 165 -21.15 -18.27 -8.62
C SER A 165 -22.59 -18.54 -9.02
N PRO A 166 -23.07 -19.79 -9.06
CA PRO A 166 -24.47 -20.05 -9.26
C PRO A 166 -25.33 -19.59 -8.06
N ILE A 167 -24.75 -19.50 -6.86
CA ILE A 167 -25.42 -19.09 -5.62
C ILE A 167 -24.43 -18.27 -4.76
N PRO A 168 -24.87 -17.16 -4.12
CA PRO A 168 -24.03 -16.46 -3.13
C PRO A 168 -23.60 -17.37 -1.97
N GLY A 169 -22.36 -17.21 -1.49
CA GLY A 169 -21.88 -18.00 -0.36
C GLY A 169 -22.48 -17.55 0.99
N GLN A 170 -22.34 -18.36 2.04
CA GLN A 170 -22.90 -18.06 3.36
C GLN A 170 -22.36 -16.76 3.98
N GLY A 171 -21.12 -16.36 3.63
CA GLY A 171 -20.52 -15.09 4.05
C GLY A 171 -20.78 -13.91 3.12
N ALA A 172 -21.64 -14.06 2.10
CA ALA A 172 -21.87 -13.03 1.11
C ALA A 172 -22.35 -11.72 1.77
N GLY A 173 -21.75 -10.59 1.36
CA GLY A 173 -22.08 -9.27 1.89
C GLY A 173 -21.48 -8.94 3.26
N GLN A 174 -20.79 -9.87 3.92
CA GLN A 174 -20.14 -9.64 5.22
C GLN A 174 -18.64 -9.30 5.10
N THR A 175 -18.09 -9.38 3.88
CA THR A 175 -16.68 -9.12 3.60
C THR A 175 -16.31 -7.67 3.88
N LYS A 176 -15.31 -7.48 4.75
CA LYS A 176 -14.67 -6.19 5.00
C LYS A 176 -13.71 -5.86 3.88
N MET A 177 -13.61 -4.59 3.51
CA MET A 177 -12.69 -4.18 2.46
C MET A 177 -11.81 -3.01 2.89
N PHE A 178 -10.59 -3.03 2.40
CA PHE A 178 -9.73 -1.86 2.27
C PHE A 178 -9.47 -1.68 0.79
N VAL A 179 -9.91 -0.56 0.23
CA VAL A 179 -9.76 -0.24 -1.19
C VAL A 179 -8.87 0.98 -1.30
N ALA A 180 -7.77 0.87 -2.03
CA ALA A 180 -6.86 1.97 -2.29
C ALA A 180 -6.57 2.09 -3.77
N TYR A 181 -6.91 3.23 -4.35
CA TYR A 181 -6.45 3.65 -5.65
C TYR A 181 -5.30 4.64 -5.47
N ALA A 182 -4.25 4.50 -6.28
CA ALA A 182 -3.06 5.36 -6.19
C ALA A 182 -3.33 6.84 -6.50
N THR A 183 -4.46 7.15 -7.14
CA THR A 183 -4.86 8.50 -7.47
C THR A 183 -6.37 8.69 -7.41
N GLN A 184 -6.83 9.94 -7.30
CA GLN A 184 -8.24 10.31 -7.36
C GLN A 184 -8.83 10.15 -8.76
N TYR A 185 -10.17 10.05 -8.86
CA TYR A 185 -10.86 10.06 -10.14
C TYR A 185 -10.49 11.32 -10.96
N GLN A 186 -10.30 11.15 -12.27
CA GLN A 186 -9.78 12.16 -13.20
C GLN A 186 -8.33 12.61 -12.99
N ASP A 187 -7.56 11.90 -12.16
CA ASP A 187 -6.15 12.25 -11.89
C ASP A 187 -5.18 11.13 -12.36
N GLN A 188 -3.87 11.40 -12.27
CA GLN A 188 -2.79 10.53 -12.75
C GLN A 188 -2.02 9.86 -11.59
N SER A 189 -1.46 8.68 -11.87
CA SER A 189 -0.45 8.01 -11.04
C SER A 189 0.87 7.99 -11.81
N PHE A 190 2.00 8.07 -11.09
CA PHE A 190 3.33 8.25 -11.68
C PHE A 190 4.34 7.21 -11.20
N GLU A 191 5.27 6.87 -12.09
CA GLU A 191 6.50 6.15 -11.76
C GLU A 191 7.56 7.17 -11.35
N VAL A 192 8.31 6.89 -10.28
CA VAL A 192 9.41 7.69 -9.76
C VAL A 192 10.68 6.84 -9.72
N GLU A 193 11.83 7.49 -9.89
CA GLU A 193 13.12 6.84 -9.75
C GLU A 193 13.44 6.64 -8.26
N SER A 194 13.72 5.40 -7.86
CA SER A 194 14.15 5.09 -6.51
C SER A 194 15.62 5.50 -6.27
N ILE A 195 16.05 5.49 -5.01
CA ILE A 195 17.45 5.77 -4.61
C ILE A 195 18.46 4.82 -5.29
N HIS A 196 18.01 3.65 -5.75
CA HIS A 196 18.82 2.66 -6.47
C HIS A 196 18.65 2.72 -8.00
N SER A 197 18.10 3.81 -8.54
CA SER A 197 17.84 3.99 -9.98
C SER A 197 16.89 2.97 -10.62
N GLU A 198 16.05 2.32 -9.82
CA GLU A 198 14.93 1.53 -10.32
C GLU A 198 13.67 2.39 -10.39
N MET A 199 12.94 2.32 -11.51
CA MET A 199 11.60 2.92 -11.64
C MET A 199 10.58 2.15 -10.80
N ARG A 200 9.70 2.88 -10.10
CA ARG A 200 8.64 2.33 -9.23
C ARG A 200 7.43 3.26 -9.18
N GLY A 201 6.24 2.73 -8.91
CA GLY A 201 5.08 3.56 -8.60
C GLY A 201 5.34 4.40 -7.34
N ALA A 202 5.05 5.71 -7.41
CA ALA A 202 5.17 6.59 -6.24
C ALA A 202 4.29 6.11 -5.09
N PHE A 203 3.06 5.71 -5.41
CA PHE A 203 2.12 5.17 -4.45
C PHE A 203 2.58 3.81 -3.90
N THR A 204 3.00 2.88 -4.75
CA THR A 204 3.48 1.56 -4.28
C THR A 204 4.70 1.66 -3.36
N SER A 205 5.62 2.58 -3.65
CA SER A 205 6.78 2.83 -2.78
C SER A 205 6.34 3.25 -1.38
N VAL A 206 5.42 4.22 -1.28
CA VAL A 206 4.84 4.67 -0.01
C VAL A 206 4.05 3.54 0.66
N LEU A 207 3.23 2.80 -0.08
CA LEU A 207 2.47 1.68 0.44
C LEU A 207 3.36 0.66 1.14
N LEU A 208 4.46 0.25 0.49
CA LEU A 208 5.38 -0.73 1.04
C LEU A 208 6.11 -0.19 2.28
N ASP A 209 6.51 1.08 2.30
CA ASP A 209 7.09 1.70 3.50
C ASP A 209 6.10 1.70 4.66
N GLY A 210 4.84 2.07 4.38
CA GLY A 210 3.73 2.03 5.33
C GLY A 210 3.56 0.63 5.93
N LEU A 211 3.40 -0.38 5.06
CA LEU A 211 3.20 -1.78 5.41
C LEU A 211 4.41 -2.44 6.10
N LYS A 212 5.62 -1.90 5.92
CA LYS A 212 6.84 -2.33 6.61
C LYS A 212 7.04 -1.68 7.98
N GLY A 213 6.12 -0.81 8.39
CA GLY A 213 6.09 -0.24 9.74
C GLY A 213 6.08 1.28 9.79
N ALA A 214 6.28 2.00 8.68
CA ALA A 214 6.19 3.45 8.69
C ALA A 214 4.77 3.94 9.02
N ALA A 215 3.75 3.14 8.74
CA ALA A 215 2.37 3.38 9.14
C ALA A 215 2.02 2.81 10.53
N ALA A 216 2.92 2.07 11.19
CA ALA A 216 2.57 1.35 12.41
C ALA A 216 2.29 2.28 13.59
N ASN A 217 1.38 1.88 14.45
CA ASN A 217 1.08 2.45 15.74
C ASN A 217 1.21 1.34 16.78
N ASN A 218 2.18 1.45 17.70
CA ASN A 218 2.48 0.46 18.73
C ASN A 218 2.59 -0.99 18.22
N GLY A 219 3.32 -1.22 17.12
CA GLY A 219 3.56 -2.56 16.57
C GLY A 219 2.41 -3.12 15.72
N SER A 220 1.38 -2.33 15.44
CA SER A 220 0.28 -2.72 14.56
C SER A 220 0.03 -1.64 13.52
N ILE A 221 -0.33 -2.04 12.31
CA ILE A 221 -0.79 -1.15 11.25
C ILE A 221 -2.29 -1.35 11.11
N GLY A 222 -3.08 -0.39 11.58
CA GLY A 222 -4.53 -0.38 11.37
C GLY A 222 -4.92 0.09 9.97
N ALA A 223 -6.19 -0.10 9.63
CA ALA A 223 -6.75 0.41 8.36
C ALA A 223 -6.71 1.94 8.28
N ASP A 224 -7.10 2.63 9.36
CA ASP A 224 -7.00 4.09 9.46
C ASP A 224 -5.54 4.56 9.42
N ASP A 225 -4.64 3.90 10.16
CA ASP A 225 -3.22 4.26 10.20
C ASP A 225 -2.58 4.19 8.80
N LEU A 226 -2.86 3.12 8.05
CA LEU A 226 -2.35 2.96 6.69
C LEU A 226 -2.96 3.99 5.74
N ARG A 227 -4.27 4.21 5.82
CA ARG A 227 -4.98 5.22 5.01
C ARG A 227 -4.35 6.60 5.22
N ASP A 228 -4.21 7.02 6.47
CA ASP A 228 -3.73 8.37 6.82
C ASP A 228 -2.26 8.54 6.45
N TYR A 229 -1.45 7.49 6.63
CA TYR A 229 -0.06 7.48 6.17
C TYR A 229 0.02 7.65 4.64
N LEU A 230 -0.76 6.91 3.87
CA LEU A 230 -0.78 6.99 2.40
C LEU A 230 -1.24 8.37 1.92
N TYR A 231 -2.32 8.93 2.49
CA TYR A 231 -2.80 10.27 2.17
C TYR A 231 -1.76 11.36 2.44
N LYS A 232 -0.94 11.18 3.47
CA LYS A 232 0.13 12.12 3.80
C LYS A 232 1.33 11.96 2.88
N LYS A 233 1.83 10.73 2.72
CA LYS A 233 3.14 10.47 2.13
C LYS A 233 3.15 10.37 0.62
N THR A 234 2.06 9.93 -0.01
CA THR A 234 1.98 9.88 -1.47
C THR A 234 2.10 11.28 -2.11
N PRO A 235 1.37 12.32 -1.65
CA PRO A 235 1.54 13.67 -2.18
C PRO A 235 2.93 14.25 -1.91
N GLU A 236 3.52 14.00 -0.73
CA GLU A 236 4.87 14.47 -0.38
C GLU A 236 5.92 13.96 -1.39
N ILE A 237 5.92 12.66 -1.70
CA ILE A 237 6.87 12.07 -2.65
C ILE A 237 6.59 12.54 -4.08
N ALA A 238 5.32 12.64 -4.48
CA ALA A 238 4.96 13.11 -5.81
C ALA A 238 5.42 14.55 -6.06
N ILE A 239 5.24 15.46 -5.10
CA ILE A 239 5.64 16.87 -5.21
C ILE A 239 7.16 17.02 -5.35
N ILE A 240 7.94 16.22 -4.61
CA ILE A 240 9.42 16.23 -4.73
C ILE A 240 9.86 15.93 -6.17
N GLN A 241 9.09 15.11 -6.88
CA GLN A 241 9.34 14.71 -8.27
C GLN A 241 8.63 15.63 -9.29
N GLY A 242 8.00 16.72 -8.83
CA GLY A 242 7.31 17.68 -9.70
C GLY A 242 5.91 17.25 -10.14
N TYR A 243 5.31 16.25 -9.49
CA TYR A 243 3.98 15.73 -9.81
C TYR A 243 2.95 16.04 -8.71
N LYS A 244 1.67 15.98 -9.08
CA LYS A 244 0.55 15.92 -8.14
C LYS A 244 0.01 14.49 -8.17
N GLN A 245 -0.05 13.83 -7.02
CA GLN A 245 -0.71 12.54 -6.89
C GLN A 245 -1.33 12.43 -5.50
N ILE A 246 -2.64 12.25 -5.44
CA ILE A 246 -3.41 12.14 -4.20
C ILE A 246 -4.18 10.82 -4.27
N PRO A 247 -3.95 9.87 -3.36
CA PRO A 247 -4.64 8.58 -3.42
C PRO A 247 -6.13 8.71 -3.09
N ASP A 248 -6.92 7.69 -3.41
CA ASP A 248 -8.33 7.57 -3.05
C ASP A 248 -8.55 6.25 -2.30
N ILE A 249 -8.84 6.33 -1.02
CA ILE A 249 -8.78 5.21 -0.09
C ILE A 249 -10.04 5.16 0.77
N SER A 250 -10.65 3.98 0.84
CA SER A 250 -11.83 3.73 1.68
C SER A 250 -11.74 2.35 2.34
N HIS A 251 -12.38 2.19 3.49
CA HIS A 251 -12.49 0.87 4.11
C HIS A 251 -13.75 0.71 4.97
N SER A 252 -14.13 -0.55 5.20
CA SER A 252 -15.25 -0.95 6.08
C SER A 252 -14.79 -1.66 7.36
N PHE A 253 -13.49 -1.65 7.65
CA PHE A 253 -12.95 -2.14 8.91
C PHE A 253 -13.39 -1.26 10.09
N ALA A 254 -13.57 -1.88 11.26
CA ALA A 254 -13.83 -1.18 12.51
C ALA A 254 -12.60 -0.37 12.94
N ASN A 255 -12.83 0.67 13.74
CA ASN A 255 -11.75 1.47 14.33
C ASN A 255 -10.76 0.56 15.07
N ASN A 256 -9.47 0.86 14.96
CA ASN A 256 -8.37 0.09 15.56
C ASN A 256 -8.23 -1.37 15.06
N PHE A 257 -8.89 -1.74 13.96
CA PHE A 257 -8.68 -3.06 13.35
C PHE A 257 -7.27 -3.16 12.77
N SER A 258 -6.48 -4.13 13.26
CA SER A 258 -5.13 -4.41 12.77
C SER A 258 -5.14 -5.12 11.42
N LEU A 259 -4.59 -4.47 10.39
CA LEU A 259 -4.32 -5.11 9.11
C LEU A 259 -3.07 -5.99 9.22
N VAL A 260 -2.00 -5.47 9.81
CA VAL A 260 -0.69 -6.13 9.86
C VAL A 260 -0.07 -5.88 11.22
N THR A 261 0.50 -6.90 11.82
CA THR A 261 1.36 -6.75 13.00
C THR A 261 2.80 -6.64 12.52
N VAL A 262 3.52 -5.63 13.00
CA VAL A 262 4.93 -5.46 12.72
C VAL A 262 5.72 -5.53 14.03
N PRO A 263 6.93 -6.09 14.03
CA PRO A 263 7.79 -6.03 15.21
C PRO A 263 7.97 -4.58 15.65
N ILE A 264 7.84 -4.32 16.96
CA ILE A 264 8.17 -3.01 17.52
C ILE A 264 9.69 -2.85 17.38
N SER A 265 10.11 -1.97 16.49
CA SER A 265 11.51 -1.58 16.35
C SER A 265 11.73 -0.26 17.07
N ASN A 266 12.78 -0.21 17.90
CA ASN A 266 13.28 1.03 18.46
C ASN A 266 14.37 1.60 17.56
N THR A 267 14.37 2.91 17.40
CA THR A 267 15.43 3.66 16.73
C THR A 267 16.37 4.21 17.78
N ASN A 268 17.68 4.08 17.52
CA ASN A 268 18.67 4.73 18.36
C ASN A 268 18.69 6.23 18.05
N VAL A 269 18.23 7.04 19.01
CA VAL A 269 18.25 8.49 18.88
C VAL A 269 19.42 9.02 19.70
N THR A 270 20.31 9.77 19.05
CA THR A 270 21.45 10.42 19.69
C THR A 270 21.14 11.90 19.87
N PHE A 271 21.28 12.35 21.10
CA PHE A 271 21.05 13.72 21.52
C PHE A 271 22.38 14.41 21.75
N THR A 272 22.47 15.67 21.33
CA THR A 272 23.62 16.53 21.60
C THR A 272 23.12 17.86 22.13
N PHE A 273 23.60 18.25 23.30
CA PHE A 273 23.29 19.53 23.92
C PHE A 273 24.36 20.56 23.64
N SER A 274 23.94 21.80 23.41
CA SER A 274 24.88 22.90 23.24
C SER A 274 25.75 23.12 24.50
N ALA A 275 26.94 23.69 24.31
CA ALA A 275 27.88 23.92 25.42
C ALA A 275 27.27 24.81 26.53
N THR A 276 26.36 25.70 26.18
CA THR A 276 25.69 26.65 27.10
C THR A 276 24.49 26.04 27.82
N ARG A 277 24.00 24.87 27.39
CA ARG A 277 22.84 24.18 27.96
C ARG A 277 23.18 23.50 29.29
N ASN A 278 22.88 24.12 30.43
CA ASN A 278 23.28 23.62 31.75
C ASN A 278 22.13 23.27 32.70
N ASN A 279 20.88 23.38 32.24
CA ASN A 279 19.69 23.10 33.05
C ASN A 279 19.27 21.63 32.96
N LEU A 280 18.24 21.27 33.72
CA LEU A 280 17.56 19.99 33.55
C LEU A 280 16.75 20.01 32.25
N ILE A 281 16.88 18.95 31.48
CA ILE A 281 16.19 18.75 30.21
C ILE A 281 15.27 17.53 30.33
N GLU A 282 13.98 17.71 30.09
CA GLU A 282 13.01 16.62 30.08
C GLU A 282 12.80 16.11 28.66
N LEU A 283 12.91 14.80 28.46
CA LEU A 283 12.42 14.11 27.28
C LEU A 283 11.01 13.59 27.55
N SER A 284 10.05 14.01 26.74
CA SER A 284 8.66 13.59 26.83
C SER A 284 8.16 12.92 25.55
N ASP A 285 7.14 12.07 25.69
CA ASP A 285 6.42 11.47 24.57
C ASP A 285 5.36 12.44 23.99
N GLY A 286 4.67 12.00 22.94
CA GLY A 286 3.64 12.80 22.27
C GLY A 286 2.39 13.09 23.13
N ASN A 287 2.26 12.43 24.29
CA ASN A 287 1.23 12.71 25.28
C ASN A 287 1.75 13.58 26.44
N LEU A 288 2.98 14.12 26.30
CA LEU A 288 3.67 14.92 27.30
C LEU A 288 4.02 14.14 28.58
N ASN A 289 4.05 12.80 28.54
CA ASN A 289 4.59 12.03 29.64
C ASN A 289 6.11 12.13 29.63
N VAL A 290 6.71 12.55 30.74
CA VAL A 290 8.17 12.60 30.88
C VAL A 290 8.72 11.17 30.93
N LEU A 291 9.56 10.83 29.95
CA LEU A 291 10.22 9.54 29.83
C LEU A 291 11.56 9.52 30.57
N GLU A 292 12.27 10.65 30.61
CA GLU A 292 13.56 10.80 31.28
C GLU A 292 13.91 12.28 31.46
N THR A 293 14.72 12.58 32.49
CA THR A 293 15.25 13.91 32.76
C THR A 293 16.78 13.85 32.79
N PHE A 294 17.43 14.76 32.08
CA PHE A 294 18.88 14.83 31.92
C PHE A 294 19.43 16.11 32.54
N ASP A 295 20.58 16.02 33.21
CA ASP A 295 21.32 17.17 33.70
C ASP A 295 22.26 17.69 32.60
N GLY A 296 21.87 18.77 31.91
CA GLY A 296 22.63 19.35 30.80
C GLY A 296 24.02 19.87 31.21
N SER A 297 24.26 20.11 32.51
CA SER A 297 25.59 20.47 33.00
C SER A 297 26.57 19.28 33.02
N LYS A 298 26.06 18.04 33.08
CA LYS A 298 26.86 16.82 33.19
C LYS A 298 26.89 16.02 31.90
N ASN A 299 25.76 15.96 31.18
CA ASN A 299 25.60 15.11 30.01
C ASN A 299 25.40 15.99 28.77
N LYS A 300 26.44 16.15 27.96
CA LYS A 300 26.36 16.91 26.69
C LYS A 300 25.96 16.06 25.49
N SER A 301 26.03 14.74 25.62
CA SER A 301 25.51 13.82 24.61
C SER A 301 25.11 12.49 25.24
N PHE A 302 24.06 11.88 24.72
CA PHE A 302 23.59 10.55 25.11
C PHE A 302 22.77 9.94 23.97
N SER A 303 22.49 8.64 24.07
CA SER A 303 21.62 7.95 23.13
C SER A 303 20.50 7.21 23.87
N LYS A 304 19.32 7.15 23.26
CA LYS A 304 18.17 6.41 23.78
C LYS A 304 17.47 5.66 22.66
N GLN A 305 17.06 4.43 22.97
CA GLN A 305 16.20 3.63 22.10
C GLN A 305 14.76 4.13 22.26
N LEU A 306 14.21 4.70 21.19
CA LEU A 306 12.85 5.23 21.16
C LEU A 306 12.02 4.49 20.11
N SER A 307 10.79 4.12 20.46
CA SER A 307 9.83 3.60 19.49
C SER A 307 9.35 4.72 18.56
N LYS A 308 8.66 4.37 17.47
CA LYS A 308 7.98 5.36 16.63
C LYS A 308 7.10 6.28 17.47
N GLY A 309 7.19 7.58 17.23
CA GLY A 309 6.40 8.57 17.96
C GLY A 309 6.86 9.99 17.70
N LEU A 310 6.08 10.96 18.21
CA LEU A 310 6.53 12.33 18.36
C LEU A 310 7.10 12.47 19.78
N TYR A 311 8.24 13.13 19.90
CA TYR A 311 8.91 13.37 21.17
C TYR A 311 9.27 14.84 21.28
N MET A 312 9.50 15.30 22.50
CA MET A 312 9.91 16.66 22.79
C MET A 312 10.99 16.69 23.86
N LEU A 313 12.03 17.49 23.64
CA LEU A 313 12.93 17.93 24.71
C LEU A 313 12.48 19.30 25.21
N SER A 314 12.49 19.51 26.52
CA SER A 314 12.16 20.77 27.18
C SER A 314 13.22 21.15 28.19
N ASP A 315 13.72 22.38 28.15
CA ASP A 315 14.52 22.96 29.22
C ASP A 315 13.60 23.43 30.35
N THR A 316 13.77 22.89 31.55
CA THR A 316 12.83 23.14 32.67
C THR A 316 12.92 24.56 33.22
N ILE A 317 13.94 25.34 32.85
CA ILE A 317 14.16 26.69 33.37
C ILE A 317 13.88 27.74 32.30
N THR A 318 14.40 27.56 31.08
CA THR A 318 14.18 28.54 30.00
C THR A 318 12.84 28.37 29.31
N GLY A 319 12.25 27.16 29.36
CA GLY A 319 11.05 26.82 28.60
C GLY A 319 11.33 26.56 27.12
N ASP A 320 12.60 26.53 26.70
CA ASP A 320 12.96 26.18 25.33
C ASP A 320 12.56 24.74 25.04
N THR A 321 12.02 24.49 23.85
CA THR A 321 11.58 23.16 23.43
C THR A 321 12.01 22.83 22.01
N ILE A 322 12.23 21.54 21.74
CA ILE A 322 12.33 21.02 20.36
C ILE A 322 11.50 19.74 20.27
N SER A 323 10.63 19.68 19.27
CA SER A 323 9.88 18.48 18.94
C SER A 323 10.51 17.77 17.76
N PHE A 324 10.59 16.45 17.82
CA PHE A 324 11.18 15.64 16.77
C PHE A 324 10.41 14.31 16.61
N PRO A 325 10.17 13.87 15.37
CA PRO A 325 9.59 12.55 15.12
C PRO A 325 10.67 11.46 15.14
N VAL A 326 10.30 10.27 15.59
CA VAL A 326 11.08 9.04 15.43
C VAL A 326 10.33 8.11 14.50
N SER A 327 11.01 7.61 13.46
CA SER A 327 10.47 6.67 12.47
C SER A 327 11.27 5.35 12.51
N PRO A 328 10.60 4.19 12.46
CA PRO A 328 11.27 2.89 12.51
C PRO A 328 12.13 2.60 11.28
N THR A 329 11.97 3.37 10.20
CA THR A 329 12.77 3.28 8.98
C THR A 329 14.10 4.02 9.06
N GLN A 330 14.34 4.81 10.12
CA GLN A 330 15.61 5.50 10.34
C GLN A 330 16.47 4.68 11.30
N ASN A 331 17.67 4.27 10.86
CA ASN A 331 18.59 3.49 11.68
C ASN A 331 19.22 4.32 12.81
N ASN A 332 19.44 5.63 12.58
CA ASN A 332 19.94 6.57 13.57
C ASN A 332 19.28 7.94 13.35
N THR A 333 18.80 8.55 14.43
CA THR A 333 18.29 9.92 14.42
C THR A 333 19.18 10.78 15.31
N HIS A 334 19.63 11.94 14.81
CA HIS A 334 20.42 12.89 15.58
C HIS A 334 19.58 14.13 15.89
N VAL A 335 19.50 14.48 17.18
CA VAL A 335 18.75 15.65 17.67
C VAL A 335 19.73 16.57 18.37
N ASN A 336 19.88 17.78 17.83
CA ASN A 336 20.65 18.83 18.47
C ASN A 336 19.69 19.73 19.24
N PHE A 337 19.98 19.93 20.52
CA PHE A 337 19.20 20.77 21.40
C PHE A 337 20.10 21.80 22.07
#